data_AF-A0A455ZL47-F1
#
_entry.id   AF-A0A455ZL47-F1
#
_cell.length_a   1.000
_cell.length_b   1.000
_cell.length_c   1.000
_cell.angle_alpha   90.00
_cell.angle_beta   90.00
_cell.angle_gamma   90.00
#
_symmetry.space_group_name_H-M   'P 1'
#
loop_
_entity.id
_entity.type
_entity.pdbx_description
1 polymer ?
#
loop_
_entity_poly.entity_id
_entity_poly.type
_entity_poly.pdbx_seq_one_letter_code
_entity_poly.pdbx_strand_id
1 'polypeptide(L)'
;MLDKAPIIKVPQPKNKRIRWLEPHEAKRLIDECQEPLKSVVEFALSTGLRRSNIINLEWQQIDMQRKVAWIHPEQSKSNHAIGVALNDTACRVLKKQIGNHHKWVFVYKESSTKPDGTKSPVVRKMRYDANTAWRAALKRAGIEDFRFHDLRHTWASWLVQAGVPISVLQEMGGWESIEMVRRYAHLAPNHLTEHARQIDSIFGTSVPNMSHSKNKEGTNNT
;
A
#
# COMPACT_ATOMS: atom_id res chain seq x y z
N MET A 1 -23.51 50.30 -5.08
CA MET A 1 -22.16 49.80 -5.34
C MET A 1 -21.77 48.90 -4.17
N LEU A 2 -21.31 47.67 -4.44
CA LEU A 2 -20.82 46.75 -3.40
C LEU A 2 -19.32 47.00 -3.23
N ASP A 3 -18.95 47.84 -2.26
CA ASP A 3 -17.60 48.43 -2.14
C ASP A 3 -16.52 47.52 -1.53
N LYS A 4 -16.74 46.20 -1.47
CA LYS A 4 -15.65 45.24 -1.23
C LYS A 4 -16.09 43.80 -1.48
N ALA A 5 -15.32 43.09 -2.30
CA ALA A 5 -15.44 41.64 -2.42
C ALA A 5 -15.11 40.97 -1.06
N PRO A 6 -15.87 39.95 -0.62
CA PRO A 6 -15.63 39.27 0.63
C PRO A 6 -14.28 38.54 0.60
N ILE A 7 -13.47 38.72 1.64
CA ILE A 7 -12.20 38.03 1.80
C ILE A 7 -12.49 36.57 2.16
N ILE A 8 -12.46 35.69 1.18
CA ILE A 8 -12.52 34.24 1.39
C ILE A 8 -11.14 33.80 1.90
N LYS A 9 -11.04 33.48 3.20
CA LYS A 9 -9.85 32.83 3.75
C LYS A 9 -9.70 31.45 3.11
N VAL A 10 -8.82 31.34 2.11
CA VAL A 10 -8.41 30.05 1.56
C VAL A 10 -7.69 29.29 2.69
N PRO A 11 -8.21 28.12 3.13
CA PRO A 11 -7.53 27.33 4.13
C PRO A 11 -6.16 26.94 3.59
N GLN A 12 -5.10 27.34 4.28
CA GLN A 12 -3.76 26.89 3.94
C GLN A 12 -3.73 25.36 4.02
N PRO A 13 -3.18 24.66 3.01
CA PRO A 13 -3.09 23.21 3.05
C PRO A 13 -2.22 22.82 4.25
N LYS A 14 -2.86 22.35 5.33
CA LYS A 14 -2.14 21.79 6.47
C LYS A 14 -1.29 20.65 5.94
N ASN A 15 0.03 20.76 6.10
CA ASN A 15 0.95 19.70 5.74
C ASN A 15 0.56 18.46 6.56
N LYS A 16 -0.11 17.50 5.92
CA LYS A 16 -0.63 16.32 6.61
C LYS A 16 0.58 15.50 7.08
N ARG A 17 0.83 15.47 8.39
CA ARG A 17 1.80 14.59 9.04
C ARG A 17 1.67 13.18 8.45
N ILE A 18 2.79 12.60 8.00
CA ILE A 18 2.86 11.20 7.58
C ILE A 18 3.35 10.43 8.80
N ARG A 19 2.47 9.63 9.39
CA ARG A 19 2.85 8.67 10.43
C ARG A 19 2.85 7.28 9.81
N TRP A 20 3.92 6.52 10.04
CA TRP A 20 4.04 5.13 9.66
C TRP A 20 4.60 4.35 10.85
N LEU A 21 4.34 3.04 10.92
CA LEU A 21 4.86 2.17 11.97
C LEU A 21 6.23 1.60 11.60
N GLU A 22 7.07 1.40 12.60
CA GLU A 22 8.21 0.49 12.46
C GLU A 22 7.73 -0.98 12.45
N PRO A 23 8.51 -1.92 11.89
CA PRO A 23 8.12 -3.34 11.81
C PRO A 23 7.74 -3.94 13.16
N HIS A 24 8.46 -3.55 14.21
CA HIS A 24 8.24 -4.05 15.56
C HIS A 24 6.95 -3.45 16.19
N GLU A 25 6.62 -2.17 15.92
CA GLU A 25 5.34 -1.56 16.30
C GLU A 25 4.16 -2.25 15.58
N ALA A 26 4.31 -2.51 14.27
CA ALA A 26 3.30 -3.18 13.47
C ALA A 26 3.01 -4.61 13.97
N LYS A 27 4.07 -5.34 14.36
CA LYS A 27 3.93 -6.67 14.97
C LYS A 27 3.11 -6.60 16.26
N ARG A 28 3.47 -5.69 17.19
CA ARG A 28 2.69 -5.50 18.44
C ARG A 28 1.23 -5.19 18.14
N LEU A 29 0.97 -4.29 17.18
CA LEU A 29 -0.40 -3.94 16.79
C LEU A 29 -1.19 -5.16 16.29
N ILE A 30 -0.59 -5.99 15.45
CA ILE A 30 -1.21 -7.22 14.91
C ILE A 30 -1.50 -8.21 16.04
N ASP A 31 -0.57 -8.39 16.97
CA ASP A 31 -0.71 -9.31 18.11
C ASP A 31 -1.84 -8.86 19.05
N GLU A 32 -2.04 -7.54 19.19
CA GLU A 32 -3.12 -6.97 19.99
C GLU A 32 -4.48 -6.95 19.27
N CYS A 33 -4.55 -7.22 17.97
CA CYS A 33 -5.82 -7.26 17.25
C CYS A 33 -6.56 -8.60 17.47
N GLN A 34 -7.87 -8.53 17.62
CA GLN A 34 -8.76 -9.69 17.59
C GLN A 34 -9.35 -9.87 16.19
N GLU A 35 -9.80 -11.09 15.85
CA GLU A 35 -10.47 -11.32 14.57
C GLU A 35 -11.86 -10.65 14.52
N PRO A 36 -12.32 -10.16 13.35
CA PRO A 36 -11.65 -10.17 12.04
C PRO A 36 -10.63 -9.04 11.83
N LEU A 37 -10.47 -8.13 12.80
CA LEU A 37 -9.60 -6.95 12.67
C LEU A 37 -8.13 -7.34 12.45
N LYS A 38 -7.65 -8.39 13.12
CA LYS A 38 -6.28 -8.90 12.98
C LYS A 38 -5.96 -9.23 11.52
N SER A 39 -6.77 -10.07 10.90
CA SER A 39 -6.61 -10.43 9.49
C SER A 39 -6.73 -9.21 8.56
N VAL A 40 -7.61 -8.26 8.87
CA VAL A 40 -7.73 -7.01 8.09
C VAL A 40 -6.50 -6.13 8.19
N VAL A 41 -5.88 -6.00 9.37
CA VAL A 41 -4.66 -5.21 9.58
C VAL A 41 -3.46 -5.86 8.89
N GLU A 42 -3.29 -7.18 9.02
CA GLU A 42 -2.26 -7.94 8.31
C GLU A 42 -2.40 -7.77 6.78
N PHE A 43 -3.63 -7.86 6.26
CA PHE A 43 -3.90 -7.68 4.85
C PHE A 43 -3.65 -6.25 4.37
N ALA A 44 -4.02 -5.24 5.16
CA ALA A 44 -3.79 -3.83 4.84
C ALA A 44 -2.30 -3.49 4.75
N LEU A 45 -1.50 -3.96 5.71
CA LEU A 45 -0.05 -3.78 5.71
C LEU A 45 0.64 -4.54 4.58
N SER A 46 0.04 -5.62 4.10
CA SER A 46 0.61 -6.43 3.00
C SER A 46 0.29 -5.89 1.61
N THR A 47 -0.83 -5.19 1.43
CA THR A 47 -1.36 -4.81 0.11
C THR A 47 -1.48 -3.31 -0.13
N GLY A 48 -1.41 -2.48 0.92
CA GLY A 48 -1.63 -1.03 0.78
C GLY A 48 -3.07 -0.64 0.40
N LEU A 49 -4.01 -1.59 0.44
CA LEU A 49 -5.40 -1.33 0.06
C LEU A 49 -6.10 -0.35 1.00
N ARG A 50 -7.02 0.44 0.44
CA ARG A 50 -7.89 1.32 1.25
C ARG A 50 -8.82 0.46 2.10
N ARG A 51 -9.10 0.90 3.32
CA ARG A 51 -10.02 0.22 4.27
C ARG A 51 -11.33 -0.24 3.63
N SER A 52 -11.97 0.63 2.85
CA SER A 52 -13.22 0.31 2.16
C SER A 52 -13.06 -0.87 1.21
N ASN A 53 -11.96 -0.92 0.47
CA ASN A 53 -11.67 -1.98 -0.50
C ASN A 53 -11.47 -3.31 0.21
N ILE A 54 -10.81 -3.30 1.37
CA ILE A 54 -10.58 -4.52 2.17
C ILE A 54 -11.89 -5.04 2.75
N ILE A 55 -12.68 -4.17 3.39
CA ILE A 55 -13.94 -4.56 4.05
C ILE A 55 -15.01 -5.00 3.03
N ASN A 56 -14.95 -4.46 1.81
CA ASN A 56 -15.85 -4.81 0.72
C ASN A 56 -15.26 -5.87 -0.22
N LEU A 57 -14.15 -6.52 0.14
CA LEU A 57 -13.53 -7.52 -0.73
C LEU A 57 -14.37 -8.80 -0.79
N GLU A 58 -14.70 -9.21 -2.01
CA GLU A 58 -15.43 -10.44 -2.31
C GLU A 58 -14.50 -11.53 -2.87
N TRP A 59 -14.84 -12.80 -2.66
CA TRP A 59 -14.05 -13.93 -3.19
C TRP A 59 -13.94 -13.92 -4.71
N GLN A 60 -14.96 -13.45 -5.43
CA GLN A 60 -14.95 -13.33 -6.88
C GLN A 60 -13.89 -12.35 -7.40
N GLN A 61 -13.40 -11.44 -6.54
CA GLN A 61 -12.37 -10.47 -6.88
C GLN A 61 -10.95 -11.02 -6.72
N ILE A 62 -10.78 -12.27 -6.29
CA ILE A 62 -9.47 -12.84 -5.94
C ILE A 62 -9.17 -14.04 -6.83
N ASP A 63 -8.02 -14.00 -7.49
CA ASP A 63 -7.39 -15.15 -8.12
C ASP A 63 -6.17 -15.55 -7.29
N MET A 64 -6.36 -16.56 -6.44
CA MET A 64 -5.30 -17.08 -5.55
C MET A 64 -4.19 -17.82 -6.32
N GLN A 65 -4.46 -18.31 -7.54
CA GLN A 65 -3.48 -19.01 -8.36
C GLN A 65 -2.54 -18.00 -9.02
N ARG A 66 -3.10 -16.94 -9.59
CA ARG A 66 -2.33 -15.82 -10.17
C ARG A 66 -1.81 -14.84 -9.13
N LYS A 67 -2.20 -15.01 -7.86
CA LYS A 67 -1.87 -14.10 -6.75
C LYS A 67 -2.24 -12.64 -7.05
N VAL A 68 -3.46 -12.43 -7.53
CA VAL A 68 -3.98 -11.09 -7.84
C VAL A 68 -5.37 -10.88 -7.23
N ALA A 69 -5.66 -9.65 -6.83
CA ALA A 69 -6.99 -9.21 -6.46
C ALA A 69 -7.38 -7.96 -7.24
N TRP A 70 -8.65 -7.82 -7.62
CA TRP A 70 -9.14 -6.71 -8.44
C TRP A 70 -10.15 -5.88 -7.67
N ILE A 71 -9.89 -4.58 -7.53
CA ILE A 71 -10.88 -3.66 -6.94
C ILE A 71 -11.69 -3.03 -8.06
N HIS A 72 -13.01 -3.20 -8.03
CA HIS A 72 -13.91 -2.65 -9.06
C HIS A 72 -13.86 -1.11 -9.11
N PRO A 73 -14.06 -0.52 -10.30
CA PRO A 73 -14.06 0.93 -10.52
C PRO A 73 -14.94 1.70 -9.53
N GLU A 74 -16.15 1.19 -9.27
CA GLU A 74 -17.14 1.77 -8.34
C GLU A 74 -16.66 1.85 -6.88
N GLN A 75 -15.67 1.02 -6.53
CA GLN A 75 -15.05 0.97 -5.21
C GLN A 75 -13.72 1.76 -5.17
N SER A 76 -13.25 2.24 -6.33
CA SER A 76 -12.04 3.05 -6.47
C SER A 76 -12.41 4.53 -6.55
N LYS A 77 -11.69 5.39 -5.81
CA LYS A 77 -11.88 6.86 -5.91
C LYS A 77 -11.57 7.41 -7.30
N SER A 78 -10.78 6.67 -8.08
CA SER A 78 -10.30 7.04 -9.41
C SER A 78 -11.15 6.48 -10.55
N ASN A 79 -12.21 5.71 -10.26
CA ASN A 79 -13.07 5.03 -11.23
C ASN A 79 -12.32 4.09 -12.22
N HIS A 80 -11.20 3.51 -11.80
CA HIS A 80 -10.42 2.53 -12.58
C HIS A 80 -10.26 1.24 -11.78
N ALA A 81 -10.32 0.10 -12.46
CA ALA A 81 -10.03 -1.18 -11.83
C ALA A 81 -8.56 -1.21 -11.39
N ILE A 82 -8.31 -1.49 -10.12
CA ILE A 82 -6.94 -1.58 -9.57
C ILE A 82 -6.61 -3.05 -9.38
N GLY A 83 -5.65 -3.55 -10.16
CA GLY A 83 -5.02 -4.84 -9.94
C GLY A 83 -4.03 -4.75 -8.78
N VAL A 84 -4.21 -5.61 -7.78
CA VAL A 84 -3.34 -5.69 -6.60
C VAL A 84 -2.61 -7.02 -6.64
N ALA A 85 -1.29 -6.97 -6.75
CA ALA A 85 -0.45 -8.14 -6.57
C ALA A 85 -0.49 -8.59 -5.09
N LEU A 86 -0.79 -9.86 -4.87
CA LEU A 86 -0.86 -10.45 -3.54
C LEU A 86 0.47 -11.10 -3.21
N ASN A 87 1.15 -10.57 -2.19
CA ASN A 87 2.33 -11.24 -1.65
C ASN A 87 1.95 -12.47 -0.80
N ASP A 88 2.94 -13.26 -0.41
CA ASP A 88 2.69 -14.50 0.34
C ASP A 88 1.99 -14.26 1.68
N THR A 89 2.24 -13.11 2.33
CA THR A 89 1.54 -12.73 3.56
C THR A 89 0.06 -12.49 3.32
N ALA A 90 -0.29 -11.72 2.28
CA ALA A 90 -1.68 -11.51 1.88
C ALA A 90 -2.36 -12.84 1.52
N CYS A 91 -1.70 -13.72 0.77
CA CYS A 91 -2.23 -15.05 0.46
C CYS A 91 -2.42 -15.91 1.71
N ARG A 92 -1.52 -15.87 2.70
CA ARG A 92 -1.71 -16.58 3.98
C ARG A 92 -2.93 -16.06 4.74
N VAL A 93 -3.13 -14.75 4.78
CA VAL A 93 -4.33 -14.16 5.40
C VAL A 93 -5.59 -14.64 4.68
N LEU A 94 -5.62 -14.57 3.34
CA LEU A 94 -6.76 -15.03 2.56
C LEU A 94 -7.07 -16.50 2.80
N LYS A 95 -6.05 -17.38 2.85
CA LYS A 95 -6.24 -18.81 3.16
C LYS A 95 -6.94 -19.03 4.51
N LYS A 96 -6.62 -18.24 5.55
CA LYS A 96 -7.30 -18.31 6.86
C LYS A 96 -8.78 -17.90 6.81
N GLN A 97 -9.17 -17.13 5.79
CA GLN A 97 -10.53 -16.65 5.63
C GLN A 97 -11.44 -17.59 4.81
N ILE A 98 -10.86 -18.53 4.06
CA ILE A 98 -11.61 -19.48 3.23
C ILE A 98 -12.58 -20.28 4.11
N GLY A 99 -13.83 -20.42 3.64
CA GLY A 99 -14.89 -21.15 4.33
C GLY A 99 -15.66 -20.34 5.37
N ASN A 100 -15.18 -19.15 5.78
CA ASN A 100 -15.90 -18.33 6.76
C ASN A 100 -17.19 -17.71 6.19
N HIS A 101 -17.24 -17.41 4.88
CA HIS A 101 -18.40 -16.86 4.20
C HIS A 101 -18.28 -17.05 2.67
N HIS A 102 -19.39 -17.26 1.95
CA HIS A 102 -19.38 -17.56 0.50
C HIS A 102 -19.08 -16.34 -0.40
N LYS A 103 -19.52 -15.14 0.01
CA LYS A 103 -19.32 -13.89 -0.75
C LYS A 103 -18.15 -13.03 -0.24
N TRP A 104 -18.24 -12.55 1.00
CA TRP A 104 -17.26 -11.64 1.60
C TRP A 104 -16.04 -12.37 2.16
N VAL A 105 -14.85 -11.77 2.01
CA VAL A 105 -13.60 -12.32 2.55
C VAL A 105 -13.51 -12.11 4.07
N PHE A 106 -13.76 -10.89 4.54
CA PHE A 106 -13.65 -10.54 5.95
C PHE A 106 -15.04 -10.39 6.58
N VAL A 107 -15.32 -11.20 7.59
CA VAL A 107 -16.63 -11.29 8.26
C VAL A 107 -16.49 -11.31 9.77
N TYR A 108 -17.48 -10.77 10.46
CA TYR A 108 -17.71 -11.11 11.86
C TYR A 108 -18.28 -12.53 11.93
N LYS A 109 -17.86 -13.30 12.94
CA LYS A 109 -18.33 -14.68 13.19
C LYS A 109 -19.13 -14.82 14.48
N GLU A 110 -19.41 -13.71 15.15
CA GLU A 110 -20.15 -13.66 16.40
C GLU A 110 -21.31 -12.68 16.28
N SER A 111 -22.46 -13.03 16.87
CA SER A 111 -23.61 -12.14 16.93
C SER A 111 -23.37 -10.98 17.89
N SER A 112 -23.77 -9.78 17.48
CA SER A 112 -23.85 -8.59 18.35
C SER A 112 -25.30 -8.16 18.49
N THR A 113 -25.68 -7.77 19.71
CA THR A 113 -26.95 -7.06 19.98
C THR A 113 -26.84 -5.64 19.46
N LYS A 114 -27.86 -5.19 18.72
CA LYS A 114 -27.98 -3.83 18.21
C LYS A 114 -28.69 -2.93 19.23
N PRO A 115 -28.61 -1.59 19.09
CA PRO A 115 -29.30 -0.66 19.98
C PRO A 115 -30.83 -0.85 20.04
N ASP A 116 -31.42 -1.38 18.97
CA ASP A 116 -32.86 -1.70 18.87
C ASP A 116 -33.24 -3.03 19.56
N GLY A 117 -32.29 -3.69 20.25
CA GLY A 117 -32.49 -4.99 20.91
C GLY A 117 -32.41 -6.20 19.97
N THR A 118 -32.32 -6.00 18.65
CA THR A 118 -32.23 -7.09 17.68
C THR A 118 -30.83 -7.70 17.65
N LYS A 119 -30.73 -9.02 17.44
CA LYS A 119 -29.44 -9.69 17.24
C LYS A 119 -29.04 -9.65 15.77
N SER A 120 -27.77 -9.34 15.51
CA SER A 120 -27.20 -9.44 14.17
C SER A 120 -26.92 -10.91 13.81
N PRO A 121 -26.89 -11.26 12.51
CA PRO A 121 -26.48 -12.60 12.09
C PRO A 121 -25.11 -12.97 12.64
N VAL A 122 -24.94 -14.25 13.00
CA VAL A 122 -23.69 -14.80 13.54
C VAL A 122 -22.55 -14.55 12.58
N VAL A 123 -22.73 -14.91 11.31
CA VAL A 123 -21.80 -14.57 10.23
C VAL A 123 -22.35 -13.40 9.44
N ARG A 124 -21.59 -12.30 9.37
CA ARG A 124 -21.96 -11.13 8.57
C ARG A 124 -20.73 -10.41 8.05
N LYS A 125 -20.88 -9.69 6.95
CA LYS A 125 -19.84 -8.79 6.42
C LYS A 125 -19.26 -7.91 7.53
N MET A 126 -17.94 -7.81 7.57
CA MET A 126 -17.28 -6.89 8.49
C MET A 126 -17.77 -5.46 8.24
N ARG A 127 -17.87 -4.69 9.31
CA ARG A 127 -18.17 -3.25 9.27
C ARG A 127 -17.11 -2.53 10.07
N TYR A 128 -16.78 -1.33 9.63
CA TYR A 128 -15.99 -0.38 10.40
C TYR A 128 -16.91 0.72 10.92
N ASP A 129 -17.89 0.31 11.72
CA ASP A 129 -18.89 1.17 12.34
C ASP A 129 -18.40 1.69 13.69
N ALA A 130 -17.71 0.86 14.46
CA ALA A 130 -17.14 1.24 15.74
C ALA A 130 -15.61 1.24 15.68
N ASN A 131 -15.01 2.43 15.61
CA ASN A 131 -13.56 2.65 15.77
C ASN A 131 -13.02 2.13 17.11
N THR A 132 -13.87 1.57 17.97
CA THR A 132 -13.60 1.02 19.30
C THR A 132 -12.59 -0.12 19.28
N ALA A 133 -12.78 -1.15 18.44
CA ALA A 133 -11.85 -2.28 18.39
C ALA A 133 -10.45 -1.85 17.95
N TRP A 134 -10.38 -0.97 16.94
CA TRP A 134 -9.14 -0.36 16.47
C TRP A 134 -8.46 0.47 17.56
N ARG A 135 -9.19 1.38 18.20
CA ARG A 135 -8.66 2.22 19.30
C ARG A 135 -8.21 1.40 20.50
N ALA A 136 -8.93 0.32 20.83
CA ALA A 136 -8.57 -0.58 21.91
C ALA A 136 -7.26 -1.34 21.59
N ALA A 137 -7.12 -1.84 20.36
CA ALA A 137 -5.88 -2.49 19.91
C ALA A 137 -4.69 -1.52 19.94
N LEU A 138 -4.87 -0.28 19.45
CA LEU A 138 -3.83 0.75 19.54
C LEU A 138 -3.43 1.06 20.98
N LYS A 139 -4.40 1.20 21.88
CA LYS A 139 -4.14 1.44 23.30
C LYS A 139 -3.33 0.31 23.92
N ARG A 140 -3.68 -0.96 23.65
CA ARG A 140 -2.93 -2.11 24.15
C ARG A 140 -1.52 -2.21 23.55
N ALA A 141 -1.37 -1.85 22.27
CA ALA A 141 -0.09 -1.86 21.56
C ALA A 141 0.83 -0.68 21.92
N GLY A 142 0.34 0.29 22.71
CA GLY A 142 1.07 1.51 23.07
C GLY A 142 1.29 2.46 21.89
N ILE A 143 0.37 2.51 20.93
CA ILE A 143 0.49 3.34 19.73
C ILE A 143 -0.50 4.51 19.80
N GLU A 144 0.05 5.73 19.72
CA GLU A 144 -0.71 6.98 19.75
C GLU A 144 -0.74 7.67 18.39
N ASP A 145 -1.76 8.53 18.18
CA ASP A 145 -1.99 9.32 16.95
C ASP A 145 -1.86 8.50 15.65
N PHE A 146 -2.46 7.30 15.64
CA PHE A 146 -2.43 6.40 14.49
C PHE A 146 -3.85 6.01 14.05
N ARG A 147 -4.14 6.17 12.77
CA ARG A 147 -5.43 5.89 12.15
C ARG A 147 -5.29 4.67 11.25
N PHE A 148 -6.41 4.00 10.98
CA PHE A 148 -6.38 2.84 10.09
C PHE A 148 -5.78 3.17 8.70
N HIS A 149 -6.01 4.38 8.18
CA HIS A 149 -5.44 4.80 6.89
C HIS A 149 -3.90 4.90 6.92
N ASP A 150 -3.31 5.08 8.10
CA ASP A 150 -1.87 5.16 8.27
C ASP A 150 -1.19 3.79 8.08
N LEU A 151 -1.96 2.69 8.05
CA LEU A 151 -1.46 1.39 7.57
C LEU A 151 -1.04 1.44 6.11
N ARG A 152 -1.76 2.19 5.26
CA ARG A 152 -1.36 2.41 3.86
C ARG A 152 -0.13 3.32 3.77
N HIS A 153 -0.02 4.31 4.65
CA HIS A 153 1.20 5.12 4.77
C HIS A 153 2.38 4.26 5.21
N THR A 154 2.16 3.28 6.09
CA THR A 154 3.16 2.32 6.55
C THR A 154 3.64 1.42 5.42
N TRP A 155 2.72 0.79 4.69
CA TRP A 155 3.05 -0.01 3.50
C TRP A 155 3.86 0.79 2.48
N ALA A 156 3.43 2.02 2.16
CA ALA A 156 4.14 2.88 1.23
C ALA A 156 5.55 3.25 1.72
N SER A 157 5.67 3.61 3.00
CA SER A 157 6.94 4.00 3.62
C SER A 157 7.94 2.84 3.60
N TRP A 158 7.50 1.62 3.93
CA TRP A 158 8.37 0.44 3.88
C TRP A 158 8.82 0.09 2.46
N LEU A 159 7.96 0.21 1.45
CA LEU A 159 8.37 -0.03 0.07
C LEU A 159 9.39 1.01 -0.41
N VAL A 160 9.18 2.30 -0.09
CA VAL A 160 10.18 3.32 -0.41
C VAL A 160 11.50 3.05 0.33
N GLN A 161 11.44 2.67 1.61
CA GLN A 161 12.63 2.31 2.39
C GLN A 161 13.36 1.07 1.85
N ALA A 162 12.63 0.15 1.21
CA ALA A 162 13.19 -1.00 0.51
C ALA A 162 13.72 -0.66 -0.90
N GLY A 163 13.65 0.61 -1.32
CA GLY A 163 14.16 1.06 -2.62
C GLY A 163 13.22 0.88 -3.79
N VAL A 164 11.93 0.65 -3.55
CA VAL A 164 10.94 0.60 -4.63
C VAL A 164 10.81 1.99 -5.26
N PRO A 165 10.97 2.12 -6.59
CA PRO A 165 10.82 3.40 -7.27
C PRO A 165 9.42 3.98 -7.07
N ILE A 166 9.34 5.32 -6.93
CA ILE A 166 8.08 6.03 -6.64
C ILE A 166 7.02 5.78 -7.74
N SER A 167 7.43 5.60 -9.00
CA SER A 167 6.53 5.26 -10.11
C SER A 167 5.88 3.88 -9.92
N VAL A 168 6.67 2.87 -9.56
CA VAL A 168 6.18 1.52 -9.25
C VAL A 168 5.24 1.57 -8.05
N LEU A 169 5.60 2.32 -7.00
CA LEU A 169 4.73 2.49 -5.83
C LEU A 169 3.40 3.18 -6.18
N GLN A 170 3.41 4.17 -7.08
CA GLN A 170 2.20 4.84 -7.56
C GLN A 170 1.25 3.84 -8.22
N GLU A 171 1.78 3.00 -9.11
CA GLU A 171 1.04 1.97 -9.82
C GLU A 171 0.47 0.93 -8.83
N MET A 172 1.32 0.36 -7.97
CA MET A 172 0.92 -0.65 -6.99
C MET A 172 -0.20 -0.16 -6.05
N GLY A 173 -0.15 1.11 -5.64
CA GLY A 173 -1.19 1.66 -4.77
C GLY A 173 -2.41 2.19 -5.52
N GLY A 174 -2.35 2.37 -6.85
CA GLY A 174 -3.39 3.03 -7.63
C GLY A 174 -3.61 4.48 -7.21
N TRP A 175 -2.52 5.26 -7.09
CA TRP A 175 -2.60 6.71 -6.90
C TRP A 175 -2.80 7.43 -8.24
N GLU A 176 -3.73 8.40 -8.27
CA GLU A 176 -4.09 9.15 -9.47
C GLU A 176 -2.94 10.01 -10.01
N SER A 177 -2.05 10.47 -9.13
CA SER A 177 -0.90 11.29 -9.54
C SER A 177 0.35 10.97 -8.73
N ILE A 178 1.50 11.21 -9.34
CA ILE A 178 2.81 11.00 -8.72
C ILE A 178 3.00 11.94 -7.52
N GLU A 179 2.42 13.14 -7.56
CA GLU A 179 2.46 14.13 -6.47
C GLU A 179 1.88 13.58 -5.17
N MET A 180 0.87 12.70 -5.24
CA MET A 180 0.31 12.04 -4.05
C MET A 180 1.32 11.12 -3.36
N VAL A 181 2.27 10.57 -4.12
CA VAL A 181 3.26 9.59 -3.66
C VAL A 181 4.60 10.27 -3.33
N ARG A 182 4.92 11.42 -3.95
CA ARG A 182 6.13 12.21 -3.66
C ARG A 182 6.32 12.52 -2.18
N ARG A 183 5.23 12.55 -1.42
CA ARG A 183 5.27 12.73 0.03
C ARG A 183 6.09 11.67 0.78
N TYR A 184 6.32 10.49 0.20
CA TYR A 184 7.18 9.46 0.78
C TYR A 184 8.62 9.50 0.26
N ALA A 185 8.92 10.30 -0.77
CA ALA A 185 10.21 10.25 -1.47
C ALA A 185 11.42 10.52 -0.55
N HIS A 186 11.23 11.31 0.51
CA HIS A 186 12.26 11.59 1.51
C HIS A 186 12.64 10.38 2.38
N LEU A 187 11.87 9.30 2.34
CA LEU A 187 12.15 8.05 3.06
C LEU A 187 13.01 7.08 2.24
N ALA A 188 13.28 7.42 0.99
CA ALA A 188 14.12 6.59 0.14
C ALA A 188 15.53 6.56 0.75
N PRO A 189 16.17 5.39 0.89
CA PRO A 189 17.59 5.29 1.20
C PRO A 189 18.42 6.25 0.34
N ASN A 190 19.69 6.47 0.69
CA ASN A 190 20.64 7.22 -0.15
C ASN A 190 20.96 6.47 -1.46
N HIS A 191 19.94 6.19 -2.28
CA HIS A 191 20.00 5.49 -3.55
C HIS A 191 20.73 6.31 -4.60
N LEU A 192 20.92 7.61 -4.42
CA LEU A 192 21.77 8.39 -5.31
C LEU A 192 23.18 7.78 -5.38
N THR A 193 23.71 7.28 -4.27
CA THR A 193 25.01 6.60 -4.24
C THR A 193 24.95 5.25 -4.94
N GLU A 194 23.90 4.44 -4.73
CA GLU A 194 23.79 3.11 -5.36
C GLU A 194 23.46 3.19 -6.85
N HIS A 195 22.65 4.17 -7.28
CA HIS A 195 22.40 4.47 -8.69
C HIS A 195 23.64 5.06 -9.35
N ALA A 196 24.39 5.95 -8.67
CA ALA A 196 25.66 6.43 -9.19
C ALA A 196 26.67 5.29 -9.37
N ARG A 197 26.73 4.33 -8.44
CA ARG A 197 27.58 3.13 -8.53
C ARG A 197 27.26 2.23 -9.72
N GLN A 198 26.06 2.31 -10.31
CA GLN A 198 25.79 1.57 -11.55
C GLN A 198 26.69 2.03 -12.70
N ILE A 199 27.11 3.30 -12.72
CA ILE A 199 28.08 3.81 -13.69
C ILE A 199 29.46 3.17 -13.49
N ASP A 200 29.85 2.83 -12.26
CA ASP A 200 31.13 2.17 -11.98
C ASP A 200 31.23 0.81 -12.67
N SER A 201 30.10 0.11 -12.89
CA SER A 201 30.08 -1.16 -13.64
C SER A 201 30.42 -0.99 -15.13
N ILE A 202 30.14 0.19 -15.71
CA ILE A 202 30.45 0.54 -17.10
C ILE A 202 31.96 0.74 -17.25
N PHE A 203 32.60 1.35 -16.26
CA PHE A 203 34.05 1.60 -16.26
C PHE A 203 34.88 0.43 -15.69
N GLY A 204 34.27 -0.45 -14.90
CA GLY A 204 34.92 -1.61 -14.27
C GLY A 204 35.18 -2.78 -15.21
N THR A 205 34.55 -2.80 -16.40
CA THR A 205 34.82 -3.81 -17.43
C THR A 205 35.78 -3.21 -18.46
N SER A 206 37.08 -3.21 -18.15
CA SER A 206 38.11 -2.96 -19.15
C SER A 206 38.13 -4.14 -20.12
N VAL A 207 37.24 -4.11 -21.12
CA VAL A 207 37.39 -4.93 -22.32
C VAL A 207 38.37 -4.16 -23.21
N PRO A 208 39.59 -4.68 -23.46
CA PRO A 208 40.49 -4.03 -24.40
C PRO A 208 39.79 -4.02 -25.77
N ASN A 209 39.47 -2.84 -26.27
CA ASN A 209 38.81 -2.67 -27.56
C ASN A 209 39.81 -2.99 -28.68
N MET A 210 40.00 -4.27 -28.97
CA MET A 210 40.85 -4.80 -30.05
C MET A 210 40.12 -4.73 -31.40
N SER A 211 39.69 -3.55 -31.83
CA SER A 211 39.01 -3.38 -33.13
C SER A 211 39.45 -2.15 -33.95
N HIS A 212 40.50 -1.44 -33.51
CA HIS A 212 41.18 -0.44 -34.34
C HIS A 212 42.67 -0.73 -34.49
N SER A 213 43.03 -1.89 -35.02
CA SER A 213 44.36 -2.10 -35.62
C SER A 213 44.30 -3.08 -36.79
N LYS A 214 43.97 -2.56 -37.97
CA LYS A 214 44.61 -2.86 -39.26
C LYS A 214 43.80 -2.22 -40.38
N ASN A 215 44.38 -1.17 -40.96
CA ASN A 215 44.55 -1.02 -42.40
C ASN A 215 45.38 0.25 -42.65
N LYS A 216 46.69 0.10 -42.47
CA LYS A 216 47.71 0.82 -43.22
C LYS A 216 48.53 -0.24 -43.94
N GLU A 217 49.00 0.12 -45.13
CA GLU A 217 49.65 -0.69 -46.18
C GLU A 217 48.62 -1.28 -47.15
N GLY A 218 48.48 -0.85 -48.41
CA GLY A 218 49.31 -0.02 -49.29
C GLY A 218 49.36 -0.71 -50.65
N THR A 219 49.05 -0.02 -51.75
CA THR A 219 49.60 -0.31 -53.09
C THR A 219 49.31 0.84 -54.06
N ASN A 220 50.42 1.42 -54.53
CA ASN A 220 50.53 2.25 -55.73
C ASN A 220 50.29 1.44 -57.03
N ASN A 221 50.27 2.17 -58.15
CA ASN A 221 50.12 1.83 -59.58
C ASN A 221 48.68 1.86 -60.08
N THR A 222 48.31 2.62 -61.12
CA THR A 222 49.08 3.07 -62.30
C THR A 222 48.54 4.41 -62.79
#